data_AF-A0A9D7N629-F1
#
_entry.id   AF-A0A9D7N629-F1
#
_cell.length_a   1.000
_cell.length_b   1.000
_cell.length_c   1.000
_cell.angle_alpha   90.00
_cell.angle_beta   90.00
_cell.angle_gamma   90.00
#
_symmetry.space_group_name_H-M   'P 1'
#
loop_
_entity.id
_entity.type
_entity.pdbx_description
1 polymer ?
#
loop_
_entity_poly.entity_id
_entity_poly.type
_entity_poly.pdbx_seq_one_letter_code
_entity_poly.pdbx_strand_id
1 'polypeptide(L)'
;MPLNAYLALALLAALLLSPLLLLASPFLWFALRRELAQRDAEGWKLLSPRLVRTLRSFAPVVLRGEESADAWLGVARKIDDYLVLARGPRRWRTLLLLGLLEFAPLLRGYAPLSRLSLERRMRFADRHLAAPRGLMRVFALARQIVRIGHYGRPIATLRVAPRQQPRELVELSA
;
A
#
# COMPACT_ATOMS: atom_id res chain seq x y z
N MET A 1 41.04 13.37 -17.92
CA MET A 1 40.20 14.30 -17.14
C MET A 1 38.75 14.18 -17.58
N PRO A 2 37.80 13.75 -16.72
CA PRO A 2 36.41 14.20 -16.91
C PRO A 2 35.56 14.35 -15.62
N LEU A 3 36.13 14.33 -14.42
CA LEU A 3 35.33 14.46 -13.17
C LEU A 3 34.58 15.82 -13.09
N ASN A 4 35.19 16.87 -13.66
CA ASN A 4 34.64 18.23 -13.63
C ASN A 4 33.42 18.39 -14.56
N ALA A 5 33.34 17.61 -15.65
CA ALA A 5 32.24 17.72 -16.60
C ALA A 5 30.92 17.18 -16.02
N TYR A 6 30.97 16.06 -15.28
CA TYR A 6 29.78 15.49 -14.64
C TYR A 6 29.27 16.34 -13.48
N LEU A 7 30.17 16.94 -12.69
CA LEU A 7 29.79 17.87 -11.62
C LEU A 7 29.14 19.14 -12.18
N ALA A 8 29.68 19.69 -13.27
CA ALA A 8 29.10 20.85 -13.95
C ALA A 8 27.69 20.54 -14.50
N LEU A 9 27.50 19.37 -15.11
CA LEU A 9 26.21 18.94 -15.66
C LEU A 9 25.16 18.68 -14.56
N ALA A 10 25.57 18.09 -13.44
CA ALA A 10 24.70 17.87 -12.27
C ALA A 10 24.28 19.20 -11.60
N LEU A 11 25.21 20.15 -11.47
CA LEU A 11 24.90 21.50 -10.96
C LEU A 11 23.95 22.26 -11.89
N LEU A 12 24.15 22.17 -13.20
CA LEU A 12 23.27 22.78 -14.20
C LEU A 12 21.86 22.19 -14.16
N ALA A 13 21.75 20.86 -14.04
CA ALA A 13 20.47 20.17 -13.89
C ALA A 13 19.76 20.57 -12.58
N ALA A 14 20.49 20.68 -11.47
CA ALA A 14 19.94 21.13 -10.19
C ALA A 14 19.47 22.59 -10.24
N LEU A 15 20.24 23.49 -10.86
CA LEU A 15 19.87 24.89 -11.07
C LEU A 15 18.65 25.05 -11.98
N LEU A 16 18.52 24.22 -13.02
CA LEU A 16 17.36 24.22 -13.91
C LEU A 16 16.10 23.63 -13.26
N LEU A 17 16.24 22.65 -12.36
CA LEU A 17 15.12 22.09 -11.60
C LEU A 17 14.68 22.98 -10.43
N SER A 18 15.58 23.79 -9.87
CA SER A 18 15.32 24.65 -8.70
C SER A 18 14.16 25.65 -8.87
N PRO A 19 14.04 26.42 -9.98
CA PRO A 19 12.90 27.32 -10.17
C PRO A 19 11.59 26.57 -10.37
N LEU A 20 11.63 25.37 -10.98
CA LEU A 20 10.45 24.52 -11.15
C LEU A 20 9.96 23.98 -9.80
N LEU A 21 10.89 23.60 -8.92
CA LEU A 21 10.60 23.20 -7.54
C LEU A 21 10.09 24.38 -6.69
N LEU A 22 10.62 25.59 -6.87
CA LEU A 22 10.15 26.81 -6.20
C LEU A 22 8.74 27.22 -6.67
N LEU A 23 8.44 27.11 -7.97
CA LEU A 23 7.11 27.36 -8.52
C LEU A 23 6.08 26.29 -8.09
N ALA A 24 6.52 25.02 -7.99
CA ALA A 24 5.68 23.94 -7.48
C ALA A 24 5.52 23.99 -5.94
N SER A 25 6.43 24.65 -5.22
CA SER A 25 6.48 24.72 -3.75
C SER A 25 5.18 25.22 -3.09
N PRO A 26 4.58 26.36 -3.48
CA PRO A 26 3.32 26.81 -2.87
C PRO A 26 2.17 25.83 -3.15
N PHE A 27 2.15 25.20 -4.32
CA PHE A 27 1.13 24.20 -4.67
C PHE A 27 1.31 22.90 -3.88
N LEU A 28 2.55 22.43 -3.72
CA LEU A 28 2.90 21.29 -2.89
C LEU A 28 2.57 21.56 -1.42
N TRP A 29 2.88 22.76 -0.93
CA TRP A 29 2.54 23.21 0.41
C TRP A 29 1.04 23.25 0.62
N PHE A 30 0.28 23.82 -0.31
CA PHE A 30 -1.19 23.87 -0.21
C PHE A 30 -1.81 22.47 -0.26
N ALA A 31 -1.31 21.59 -1.13
CA ALA A 31 -1.72 20.20 -1.20
C ALA A 31 -1.41 19.45 0.11
N LEU A 32 -0.20 19.62 0.65
CA LEU A 32 0.22 19.02 1.91
C LEU A 32 -0.60 19.54 3.09
N ARG A 33 -0.84 20.86 3.15
CA ARG A 33 -1.61 21.51 4.21
C ARG A 33 -3.08 21.08 4.18
N ARG A 34 -3.66 20.96 2.99
CA ARG A 34 -5.01 20.40 2.81
C ARG A 34 -5.07 18.94 3.25
N GLU A 35 -4.03 18.17 2.96
CA GLU A 35 -3.93 16.77 3.36
C GLU A 35 -3.77 16.63 4.88
N LEU A 36 -3.03 17.54 5.54
CA LEU A 36 -2.92 17.62 6.99
C LEU A 36 -4.23 18.04 7.65
N ALA A 37 -4.92 19.06 7.13
CA ALA A 37 -6.21 19.49 7.67
C ALA A 37 -7.29 18.39 7.57
N GLN A 38 -7.28 17.60 6.48
CA GLN A 38 -8.18 16.45 6.34
C GLN A 38 -7.84 15.31 7.29
N ARG A 39 -6.57 15.13 7.64
CA ARG A 39 -6.15 14.14 8.66
C ARG A 39 -6.71 14.48 10.03
N ASP A 40 -6.54 15.73 10.44
CA ASP A 40 -7.00 16.21 11.74
C ASP A 40 -8.53 16.12 11.84
N ALA A 41 -9.25 16.45 10.76
CA ALA A 41 -10.71 16.35 10.71
C ALA A 41 -11.24 14.90 10.80
N GLU A 42 -10.52 13.94 10.23
CA GLU A 42 -10.91 12.52 10.27
C GLU A 42 -10.33 11.76 11.48
N GLY A 43 -9.51 12.42 12.31
CA GLY A 43 -8.91 11.85 13.52
C GLY A 43 -7.74 10.88 13.26
N TRP A 44 -7.12 10.93 12.08
CA TRP A 44 -5.96 10.08 11.75
C TRP A 44 -4.66 10.75 12.18
N LYS A 45 -3.79 10.02 12.88
CA LYS A 45 -2.53 10.53 13.41
C LYS A 45 -1.46 10.65 12.33
N LEU A 46 -1.33 9.67 11.44
CA LEU A 46 -0.24 9.60 10.45
C LEU A 46 -0.65 9.15 9.05
N LEU A 47 -1.69 8.32 8.92
CA LEU A 47 -2.23 7.92 7.63
C LEU A 47 -2.77 9.14 6.89
N SER A 48 -2.48 9.27 5.59
CA SER A 48 -3.12 10.30 4.77
C SER A 48 -4.48 9.81 4.26
N PRO A 49 -5.42 10.72 3.94
CA PRO A 49 -6.73 10.34 3.42
C PRO A 49 -6.64 9.47 2.16
N ARG A 50 -5.58 9.66 1.35
CA ARG A 50 -5.29 8.80 0.20
C ARG A 50 -4.96 7.37 0.62
N LEU A 51 -4.06 7.19 1.59
CA LEU A 51 -3.69 5.86 2.09
C LEU A 51 -4.87 5.17 2.78
N VAL A 52 -5.71 5.92 3.47
CA VAL A 52 -6.97 5.42 4.05
C VAL A 52 -7.91 4.90 2.95
N ARG A 53 -8.06 5.64 1.84
CA ARG A 53 -8.83 5.18 0.67
C ARG A 53 -8.23 3.94 0.03
N THR A 54 -6.90 3.86 -0.07
CA THR A 54 -6.20 2.68 -0.57
C THR A 54 -6.47 1.47 0.32
N LEU A 55 -6.39 1.62 1.65
CA LEU A 55 -6.71 0.57 2.62
C LEU A 55 -8.17 0.13 2.55
N ARG A 56 -9.11 1.09 2.50
CA ARG A 56 -10.54 0.81 2.27
C ARG A 56 -10.76 0.01 1.00
N SER A 57 -9.96 0.27 -0.02
CA SER A 57 -10.09 -0.37 -1.33
C SER A 57 -9.42 -1.75 -1.40
N PHE A 58 -8.35 -1.94 -0.64
CA PHE A 58 -7.51 -3.12 -0.70
C PHE A 58 -7.84 -4.16 0.36
N ALA A 59 -8.23 -3.75 1.58
CA ALA A 59 -8.54 -4.68 2.65
C ALA A 59 -9.64 -5.69 2.28
N PRO A 60 -10.75 -5.31 1.62
CA PRO A 60 -11.77 -6.27 1.18
C PRO A 60 -11.23 -7.32 0.21
N VAL A 61 -10.26 -6.94 -0.62
CA VAL A 61 -9.63 -7.83 -1.61
C VAL A 61 -8.71 -8.84 -0.93
N VAL A 62 -8.05 -8.45 0.16
CA VAL A 62 -7.16 -9.30 0.94
C VAL A 62 -7.91 -10.24 1.88
N LEU A 63 -8.99 -9.73 2.49
CA LEU A 63 -9.79 -10.43 3.50
C LEU A 63 -10.90 -11.29 2.90
N ARG A 64 -11.13 -11.23 1.57
CA ARG A 64 -12.06 -12.08 0.79
C ARG A 64 -13.25 -12.62 1.59
N GLY A 65 -14.18 -11.76 1.95
CA GLY A 65 -15.47 -12.14 2.53
C GLY A 65 -15.47 -12.52 4.01
N GLU A 66 -14.34 -12.45 4.72
CA GLU A 66 -14.29 -12.92 6.11
C GLU A 66 -14.84 -11.93 7.15
N GLU A 67 -14.95 -10.62 6.90
CA GLU A 67 -15.47 -9.70 7.93
C GLU A 67 -16.22 -8.48 7.36
N SER A 68 -17.03 -7.90 8.24
CA SER A 68 -18.01 -6.82 8.07
C SER A 68 -17.56 -5.63 7.21
N ALA A 69 -18.52 -4.83 6.75
CA ALA A 69 -18.30 -3.60 5.96
C ALA A 69 -17.28 -2.62 6.57
N ASP A 70 -16.97 -2.76 7.87
CA ASP A 70 -16.06 -1.92 8.65
C ASP A 70 -14.72 -2.56 9.01
N ALA A 71 -14.45 -3.81 8.59
CA ALA A 71 -13.19 -4.51 8.87
C ALA A 71 -11.95 -3.72 8.42
N TRP A 72 -12.06 -3.03 7.28
CA TRP A 72 -10.99 -2.16 6.76
C TRP A 72 -10.65 -0.99 7.69
N LEU A 73 -11.62 -0.49 8.47
CA LEU A 73 -11.44 0.63 9.40
C LEU A 73 -10.56 0.18 10.59
N GLY A 74 -10.79 -1.02 11.09
CA GLY A 74 -9.96 -1.65 12.12
C GLY A 74 -8.53 -1.85 11.66
N VAL A 75 -8.34 -2.32 10.43
CA VAL A 75 -7.01 -2.43 9.79
C VAL A 75 -6.35 -1.05 9.69
N ALA A 76 -7.08 -0.03 9.22
CA ALA A 76 -6.54 1.32 9.07
C ALA A 76 -6.10 1.91 10.41
N ARG A 77 -6.91 1.81 11.47
CA ARG A 77 -6.54 2.28 12.82
C ARG A 77 -5.30 1.59 13.36
N LYS A 78 -5.22 0.27 13.26
CA LYS A 78 -4.05 -0.49 13.73
C LYS A 78 -2.78 -0.17 12.93
N ILE A 79 -2.90 0.09 11.63
CA ILE A 79 -1.78 0.56 10.81
C ILE A 79 -1.38 1.99 11.21
N ASP A 80 -2.34 2.87 11.50
CA ASP A 80 -2.06 4.23 11.98
C ASP A 80 -1.27 4.20 13.29
N ASP A 81 -1.73 3.42 14.26
CA ASP A 81 -1.05 3.25 15.54
C ASP A 81 0.33 2.59 15.36
N TYR A 82 0.46 1.60 14.47
CA TYR A 82 1.77 1.04 14.12
C TYR A 82 2.71 2.09 13.53
N LEU A 83 2.22 2.98 12.66
CA LEU A 83 3.03 4.06 12.08
C LEU A 83 3.47 5.08 13.12
N VAL A 84 2.66 5.31 14.17
CA VAL A 84 3.01 6.20 15.29
C VAL A 84 4.13 5.61 16.12
N LEU A 85 4.06 4.29 16.37
CA LEU A 85 5.09 3.56 17.12
C LEU A 85 6.36 3.32 16.29
N ALA A 86 6.23 3.16 14.97
CA ALA A 86 7.36 2.95 14.08
C ALA A 86 8.14 4.27 13.88
N ARG A 87 9.39 4.30 14.35
CA ARG A 87 10.33 5.41 14.08
C ARG A 87 11.29 5.06 12.93
N GLY A 88 11.70 6.09 12.17
CA GLY A 88 12.77 5.99 11.17
C GLY A 88 12.39 5.27 9.86
N PRO A 89 13.30 4.48 9.26
CA PRO A 89 13.14 3.98 7.88
C PRO A 89 11.99 2.97 7.72
N ARG A 90 11.58 2.30 8.81
CA ARG A 90 10.46 1.35 8.79
C ARG A 90 9.12 2.04 8.52
N ARG A 91 8.90 3.22 9.11
CA ARG A 91 7.71 4.05 8.88
C ARG A 91 7.59 4.46 7.42
N TRP A 92 8.67 5.03 6.88
CA TRP A 92 8.73 5.43 5.48
C TRP A 92 8.52 4.26 4.53
N ARG A 93 9.12 3.11 4.81
CA ARG A 93 8.91 1.90 4.01
C ARG A 93 7.44 1.48 3.98
N THR A 94 6.73 1.49 5.11
CA THR A 94 5.30 1.15 5.14
C THR A 94 4.46 2.16 4.36
N LEU A 95 4.71 3.46 4.52
CA LEU A 95 4.04 4.51 3.74
C LEU A 95 4.30 4.37 2.24
N LEU A 96 5.53 4.08 1.85
CA LEU A 96 5.95 3.92 0.46
C LEU A 96 5.34 2.66 -0.16
N LEU A 97 5.26 1.55 0.60
CA LEU A 97 4.56 0.33 0.17
C LEU A 97 3.06 0.59 -0.06
N LEU A 98 2.39 1.30 0.85
CA LEU A 98 0.99 1.68 0.68
C LEU A 98 0.78 2.64 -0.50
N GLY A 99 1.69 3.58 -0.71
CA GLY A 99 1.66 4.47 -1.86
C GLY A 99 1.86 3.72 -3.18
N LEU A 100 2.85 2.82 -3.25
CA LEU A 100 3.09 1.99 -4.43
C LEU A 100 1.90 1.10 -4.75
N LEU A 101 1.21 0.59 -3.74
CA LEU A 101 0.01 -0.23 -3.90
C LEU A 101 -1.11 0.52 -4.65
N GLU A 102 -1.31 1.80 -4.35
CA GLU A 102 -2.31 2.64 -5.01
C GLU A 102 -2.02 2.78 -6.52
N PHE A 103 -0.74 2.88 -6.89
CA PHE A 103 -0.31 3.09 -8.27
C PHE A 103 0.05 1.80 -9.01
N ALA A 104 0.14 0.66 -8.33
CA ALA A 104 0.51 -0.61 -8.95
C ALA A 104 -0.39 -1.02 -10.14
N PRO A 105 -1.71 -0.75 -10.15
CA PRO A 105 -2.54 -1.01 -11.33
C PRO A 105 -2.17 -0.17 -12.57
N LEU A 106 -1.62 1.04 -12.38
CA LEU A 106 -1.22 1.92 -13.50
C LEU A 106 -0.12 1.30 -14.35
N LEU A 107 0.79 0.53 -13.74
CA LEU A 107 1.86 -0.18 -14.45
C LEU A 107 1.32 -1.24 -15.43
N ARG A 108 0.02 -1.55 -15.37
CA ARG A 108 -0.68 -2.47 -16.24
C ARG A 108 -1.80 -1.79 -17.04
N GLY A 109 -1.80 -0.45 -17.11
CA GLY A 109 -2.78 0.33 -17.87
C GLY A 109 -4.15 0.45 -17.19
N TYR A 110 -4.27 0.10 -15.90
CA TYR A 110 -5.50 0.29 -15.13
C TYR A 110 -5.50 1.61 -14.38
N ALA A 111 -6.68 2.12 -14.05
CA ALA A 111 -6.82 3.24 -13.11
C ALA A 111 -6.24 2.90 -11.72
N PRO A 112 -5.87 3.91 -10.89
CA PRO A 112 -5.38 3.69 -9.53
C PRO A 112 -6.31 2.79 -8.71
N LEU A 113 -5.75 2.06 -7.74
CA LEU A 113 -6.48 1.04 -6.99
C LEU A 113 -7.76 1.61 -6.34
N SER A 114 -7.69 2.81 -5.77
CA SER A 114 -8.85 3.48 -5.16
C SER A 114 -9.98 3.81 -6.14
N ARG A 115 -9.70 3.89 -7.43
CA ARG A 115 -10.68 4.21 -8.49
C ARG A 115 -11.24 2.98 -9.20
N LEU A 116 -10.66 1.80 -9.01
CA LEU A 116 -11.19 0.56 -9.58
C LEU A 116 -12.46 0.12 -8.85
N SER A 117 -13.39 -0.54 -9.55
CA SER A 117 -14.52 -1.22 -8.88
C SER A 117 -14.01 -2.43 -8.09
N LEU A 118 -14.74 -2.85 -7.06
CA LEU A 118 -14.36 -4.00 -6.22
C LEU A 118 -14.06 -5.25 -7.05
N GLU A 119 -14.94 -5.56 -8.01
CA GLU A 119 -14.78 -6.71 -8.90
C GLU A 119 -13.54 -6.61 -9.80
N ARG A 120 -13.20 -5.42 -10.30
CA ARG A 120 -11.95 -5.20 -11.06
C ARG A 120 -10.72 -5.30 -10.16
N ARG A 121 -10.80 -4.83 -8.91
CA ARG A 121 -9.71 -4.99 -7.93
C ARG A 121 -9.49 -6.46 -7.60
N MET A 122 -10.55 -7.24 -7.41
CA MET A 122 -10.46 -8.69 -7.18
C MET A 122 -9.89 -9.41 -8.39
N ARG A 123 -10.33 -9.11 -9.62
CA ARG A 123 -9.74 -9.69 -10.84
C ARG A 123 -8.28 -9.31 -11.04
N PHE A 124 -7.92 -8.05 -10.78
CA PHE A 124 -6.52 -7.61 -10.81
C PHE A 124 -5.71 -8.38 -9.78
N ALA A 125 -6.26 -8.50 -8.57
CA ALA A 125 -5.68 -9.24 -7.48
C ALA A 125 -5.46 -10.72 -7.83
N ASP A 126 -6.45 -11.40 -8.36
CA ASP A 126 -6.36 -12.83 -8.66
C ASP A 126 -5.33 -13.12 -9.76
N ARG A 127 -5.29 -12.27 -10.79
CA ARG A 127 -4.37 -12.43 -11.93
C ARG A 127 -2.92 -12.07 -11.59
N HIS A 128 -2.70 -11.13 -10.66
CA HIS A 128 -1.37 -10.55 -10.46
C HIS A 128 -0.80 -10.84 -9.06
N LEU A 129 -1.60 -11.19 -8.05
CA LEU A 129 -1.12 -11.47 -6.68
C LEU A 129 -0.63 -12.90 -6.47
N ALA A 130 -0.94 -13.83 -7.37
CA ALA A 130 -0.51 -15.22 -7.25
C ALA A 130 0.97 -15.42 -7.65
N ALA A 131 1.59 -14.46 -8.35
CA ALA A 131 2.94 -14.61 -8.90
C ALA A 131 4.04 -14.03 -7.98
N PRO A 132 5.05 -14.82 -7.57
CA PRO A 132 6.04 -14.42 -6.55
C PRO A 132 7.22 -13.55 -7.03
N ARG A 133 7.16 -12.88 -8.19
CA ARG A 133 8.32 -12.16 -8.77
C ARG A 133 8.11 -10.65 -8.96
N GLY A 134 9.14 -9.86 -8.66
CA GLY A 134 9.23 -8.43 -8.94
C GLY A 134 8.35 -7.53 -8.07
N LEU A 135 7.70 -6.53 -8.69
CA LEU A 135 6.76 -5.60 -8.05
C LEU A 135 5.61 -6.29 -7.30
N MET A 136 5.31 -7.56 -7.60
CA MET A 136 4.31 -8.34 -6.84
C MET A 136 4.75 -8.65 -5.41
N ARG A 137 6.04 -8.54 -5.09
CA ARG A 137 6.56 -8.57 -3.72
C ARG A 137 6.03 -7.41 -2.88
N VAL A 138 5.78 -6.25 -3.49
CA VAL A 138 5.16 -5.08 -2.82
C VAL A 138 3.74 -5.42 -2.39
N PHE A 139 2.98 -6.10 -3.25
CA PHE A 139 1.64 -6.55 -2.94
C PHE A 139 1.60 -7.66 -1.89
N ALA A 140 2.53 -8.62 -1.94
CA ALA A 140 2.66 -9.64 -0.90
C ALA A 140 2.97 -9.02 0.47
N LEU A 141 3.87 -8.02 0.51
CA LEU A 141 4.17 -7.25 1.71
C LEU A 141 2.97 -6.41 2.17
N ALA A 142 2.25 -5.77 1.25
CA ALA A 142 1.05 -5.01 1.58
C ALA A 142 -0.07 -5.93 2.12
N ARG A 143 -0.25 -7.11 1.53
CA ARG A 143 -1.17 -8.15 2.02
C ARG A 143 -0.79 -8.59 3.43
N GLN A 144 0.50 -8.76 3.70
CA GLN A 144 1.00 -9.09 5.02
C GLN A 144 0.74 -7.95 6.02
N ILE A 145 0.96 -6.69 5.62
CA ILE A 145 0.66 -5.51 6.46
C ILE A 145 -0.84 -5.45 6.78
N VAL A 146 -1.72 -5.67 5.80
CA VAL A 146 -3.17 -5.71 6.02
C VAL A 146 -3.56 -6.86 6.94
N ARG A 147 -3.00 -8.06 6.75
CA ARG A 147 -3.27 -9.21 7.63
C ARG A 147 -2.76 -9.00 9.05
N ILE A 148 -1.58 -8.40 9.23
CA ILE A 148 -1.04 -8.01 10.54
C ILE A 148 -1.95 -6.96 11.19
N GLY A 149 -2.37 -5.96 10.41
CA GLY A 149 -3.35 -4.97 10.83
C GLY A 149 -4.67 -5.63 11.21
N HIS A 150 -5.09 -6.68 10.51
CA HIS A 150 -6.36 -7.36 10.79
C HIS A 150 -6.30 -8.22 12.06
N TYR A 151 -5.41 -9.22 12.07
CA TYR A 151 -5.34 -10.25 13.12
C TYR A 151 -4.45 -9.88 14.33
N GLY A 152 -3.71 -8.78 14.29
CA GLY A 152 -2.68 -8.48 15.30
C GLY A 152 -1.40 -9.32 15.07
N ARG A 153 -0.41 -9.16 15.96
CA ARG A 153 0.99 -9.63 15.80
C ARG A 153 1.15 -11.05 15.19
N PRO A 154 2.23 -11.28 14.41
CA PRO A 154 2.39 -12.39 13.46
C PRO A 154 2.46 -13.83 14.02
N ILE A 155 2.31 -14.04 15.33
CA ILE A 155 2.42 -15.38 15.92
C ILE A 155 1.10 -16.16 15.74
N ALA A 156 -0.05 -15.48 15.64
CA ALA A 156 -1.35 -16.15 15.50
C ALA A 156 -1.66 -16.59 14.06
N THR A 157 -1.13 -15.90 13.03
CA THR A 157 -1.50 -16.16 11.63
C THR A 157 -0.76 -17.32 10.98
N LEU A 158 0.33 -17.83 11.59
CA LEU A 158 0.93 -19.11 11.18
C LEU A 158 0.05 -20.33 11.55
N ARG A 159 -1.02 -20.14 12.35
CA ARG A 159 -2.06 -21.16 12.59
C ARG A 159 -3.24 -21.10 11.61
N VAL A 160 -3.34 -20.06 10.78
CA VAL A 160 -4.43 -19.89 9.80
C VAL A 160 -3.88 -20.04 8.38
N ALA A 161 -3.08 -21.08 8.16
CA ALA A 161 -3.08 -21.75 6.87
C ALA A 161 -4.28 -22.71 6.89
N PRO A 162 -5.17 -22.66 5.90
CA PRO A 162 -6.29 -23.59 5.86
C PRO A 162 -5.70 -24.99 5.76
N ARG A 163 -5.98 -25.83 6.75
CA ARG A 163 -6.03 -27.28 6.52
C ARG A 163 -7.02 -27.43 5.37
N GLN A 164 -6.50 -27.61 4.16
CA GLN A 164 -7.25 -28.24 3.10
C GLN A 164 -7.72 -29.57 3.69
N GLN A 165 -8.97 -29.63 4.11
CA GLN A 165 -9.72 -30.86 3.92
C GLN A 165 -10.35 -30.74 2.54
N PRO A 166 -9.90 -31.52 1.56
CA PRO A 166 -10.79 -32.04 0.54
C PRO A 166 -11.29 -33.40 1.03
N ARG A 167 -12.61 -33.52 1.08
CA ARG A 167 -13.34 -34.78 1.14
C ARG A 167 -13.06 -35.56 -0.15
N GLU A 168 -12.36 -36.69 -0.05
CA GLU A 168 -12.45 -37.85 -0.96
C GLU A 168 -12.38 -39.08 -0.02
N LEU A 169 -13.47 -39.52 0.62
CA LEU A 169 -14.45 -40.46 0.08
C LEU A 169 -14.43 -40.61 -1.44
N VAL A 170 -14.30 -41.86 -1.89
CA VAL A 170 -14.33 -42.31 -3.29
C VAL A 170 -12.95 -42.03 -3.91
N GLU A 171 -12.01 -42.96 -4.05
CA GLU A 171 -12.18 -44.34 -4.49
C GLU A 171 -10.79 -44.99 -4.59
N LEU A 172 -10.73 -46.30 -4.33
CA LEU A 172 -9.96 -47.27 -5.11
C LEU A 172 -8.43 -47.16 -5.10
N SER A 173 -7.81 -48.25 -4.60
CA SER A 173 -6.70 -48.99 -5.20
C SER A 173 -5.46 -49.24 -4.32
N ALA A 174 -5.66 -49.92 -3.18
CA ALA A 174 -4.90 -51.12 -2.74
C ALA A 174 -5.39 -51.59 -1.37
#